data_AF-A0A0G1ZR18-F1
#
_entry.id   AF-A0A0G1ZR18-F1
#
_cell.length_a   1.000
_cell.length_b   1.000
_cell.length_c   1.000
_cell.angle_alpha   90.00
_cell.angle_beta   90.00
_cell.angle_gamma   90.00
#
_symmetry.space_group_name_H-M   'P 1'
#
loop_
_entity.id
_entity.type
_entity.pdbx_description
1 polymer ?
#
loop_
_entity_poly.entity_id
_entity_poly.type
_entity_poly.pdbx_seq_one_letter_code
_entity_poly.pdbx_strand_id
1 'polypeptide(L)'
;MKKKNTSVTKKTTKKAIKKPLKKPVTKKKSPLITKDMIIGEVVCDHPELMGVFLEYGLHCVGCSIAQFDTIEAGARAHGIRPEYLLKDL
;
A
#
# COMPACT_ATOMS: atom_id res chain seq x y z
N MET A 1 -1.78 -53.34 -12.78
CA MET A 1 -1.78 -51.96 -13.32
C MET A 1 -1.09 -51.02 -12.34
N LYS A 2 -0.06 -50.30 -12.78
CA LYS A 2 0.73 -49.34 -12.00
C LYS A 2 -0.02 -48.01 -11.94
N LYS A 3 -0.47 -47.55 -10.77
CA LYS A 3 -0.77 -46.12 -10.55
C LYS A 3 0.17 -45.61 -9.46
N LYS A 4 1.21 -44.92 -9.95
CA LYS A 4 2.20 -44.19 -9.17
C LYS A 4 1.47 -43.03 -8.49
N ASN A 5 1.31 -43.10 -7.16
CA ASN A 5 0.87 -41.94 -6.39
C ASN A 5 2.11 -41.10 -6.12
N THR A 6 2.35 -40.13 -6.99
CA THR A 6 3.51 -39.23 -6.91
C THR A 6 3.32 -38.28 -5.74
N SER A 7 4.18 -38.46 -4.75
CA SER A 7 4.45 -37.58 -3.62
C SER A 7 4.90 -36.19 -4.08
N VAL A 8 3.98 -35.23 -4.12
CA VAL A 8 4.36 -33.81 -4.11
C VAL A 8 4.52 -33.40 -2.65
N THR A 9 5.76 -33.53 -2.19
CA THR A 9 6.20 -33.05 -0.88
C THR A 9 6.70 -31.61 -0.98
N LYS A 10 6.38 -30.83 0.06
CA LYS A 10 7.21 -29.76 0.65
C LYS A 10 7.48 -28.49 -0.19
N LYS A 11 6.80 -27.40 0.18
CA LYS A 11 7.32 -26.29 1.04
C LYS A 11 6.48 -25.04 0.78
N THR A 12 5.36 -24.91 1.47
CA THR A 12 4.83 -23.57 1.75
C THR A 12 5.76 -22.99 2.81
N THR A 13 6.73 -22.19 2.36
CA THR A 13 7.60 -21.41 3.23
C THR A 13 6.71 -20.53 4.09
N LYS A 14 6.55 -20.93 5.36
CA LYS A 14 6.11 -20.07 6.44
C LYS A 14 7.12 -18.93 6.57
N LYS A 15 6.98 -17.85 5.80
CA LYS A 15 7.52 -16.55 6.20
C LYS A 15 6.38 -15.78 6.81
N ALA A 16 6.16 -16.06 8.09
CA ALA A 16 5.35 -15.22 8.95
C ALA A 16 5.89 -13.79 8.82
N ILE A 17 5.14 -12.92 8.15
CA ILE A 17 5.33 -11.48 8.23
C ILE A 17 4.87 -11.11 9.64
N LYS A 18 5.76 -11.28 10.62
CA LYS A 18 5.62 -10.64 11.93
C LYS A 18 5.98 -9.17 11.74
N LYS A 19 5.04 -8.35 11.26
CA LYS A 19 5.13 -6.89 11.47
C LYS A 19 4.13 -6.56 12.58
N PRO A 20 4.60 -6.08 13.75
CA PRO A 20 3.70 -5.69 14.82
C PRO A 20 2.89 -4.48 14.33
N LEU A 21 1.57 -4.60 14.31
CA LEU A 21 0.65 -3.48 14.20
C LEU A 21 0.93 -2.54 15.38
N LYS A 22 1.70 -1.48 15.15
CA LYS A 22 1.97 -0.46 16.16
C LYS A 22 0.77 0.49 16.28
N LYS A 23 0.50 0.86 17.53
CA LYS A 23 -0.73 1.40 18.11
C LYS A 23 -0.93 2.93 17.84
N PRO A 24 -1.89 3.58 18.54
CA PRO A 24 -2.85 4.51 17.95
C PRO A 24 -2.22 5.84 17.50
N VAL A 25 -2.60 6.32 16.33
CA VAL A 25 -2.02 7.54 15.75
C VAL A 25 -2.68 8.77 16.37
N THR A 26 -1.92 9.40 17.27
CA THR A 26 -2.20 10.72 17.80
C THR A 26 -1.79 11.76 16.76
N LYS A 27 -2.77 12.57 16.31
CA LYS A 27 -2.66 13.61 15.28
C LYS A 27 -1.39 14.45 15.46
N LYS A 28 -0.48 14.40 14.49
CA LYS A 28 0.69 15.27 14.38
C LYS A 28 0.67 15.96 13.02
N LYS A 29 1.03 17.25 13.04
CA LYS A 29 0.97 18.23 11.95
C LYS A 29 1.57 17.69 10.64
N SER A 30 0.86 17.90 9.52
CA SER A 30 1.15 17.39 8.18
C SER A 30 2.60 17.68 7.76
N PRO A 31 3.43 16.66 7.48
CA PRO A 31 4.71 16.87 6.84
C PRO A 31 4.51 17.25 5.37
N LEU A 32 5.55 17.84 4.78
CA LEU A 32 5.62 18.09 3.34
C LEU A 32 5.63 16.76 2.59
N ILE A 33 4.48 16.35 2.08
CA ILE A 33 4.34 15.18 1.21
C ILE A 33 4.62 15.61 -0.23
N THR A 34 5.47 14.87 -0.93
CA THR A 34 5.80 15.12 -2.33
C THR A 34 5.30 13.99 -3.21
N LYS A 35 5.10 14.30 -4.50
CA LYS A 35 4.55 13.38 -5.49
C LYS A 35 5.42 12.14 -5.77
N ASP A 36 6.72 12.26 -5.49
CA ASP A 36 7.73 11.22 -5.72
C ASP A 36 7.78 10.21 -4.57
N MET A 37 7.07 10.46 -3.46
CA MET A 37 7.00 9.54 -2.32
C MET A 37 6.16 8.31 -2.65
N ILE A 38 6.51 7.19 -2.02
CA ILE A 38 5.79 5.92 -2.15
C ILE A 38 4.50 5.96 -1.33
N ILE A 39 3.37 5.64 -1.96
CA ILE A 39 2.05 5.68 -1.31
C ILE A 39 2.01 4.80 -0.06
N GLY A 40 2.56 3.58 -0.16
CA GLY A 40 2.58 2.63 0.96
C GLY A 40 3.40 3.11 2.16
N GLU A 41 4.48 3.87 1.92
CA GLU A 41 5.29 4.46 2.98
C GLU A 41 4.55 5.64 3.62
N VAL A 42 3.98 6.52 2.80
CA VAL A 42 3.18 7.67 3.25
C VAL A 42 2.01 7.24 4.11
N VAL A 43 1.26 6.20 3.69
CA VAL A 43 0.12 5.69 4.48
C VAL A 43 0.57 4.94 5.74
N CYS A 44 1.75 4.30 5.73
CA CYS A 44 2.31 3.68 6.92
C CYS A 44 2.73 4.71 7.98
N ASP A 45 3.28 5.84 7.54
CA ASP A 45 3.70 6.95 8.40
C ASP A 45 2.52 7.86 8.79
N HIS A 46 1.52 7.97 7.92
CA HIS A 46 0.33 8.82 8.02
C HIS A 46 -0.96 8.04 7.71
N PRO A 47 -1.40 7.13 8.60
CA PRO A 47 -2.61 6.35 8.36
C PRO A 47 -3.89 7.22 8.31
N GLU A 48 -3.85 8.45 8.83
CA GLU A 48 -4.92 9.43 8.67
C GLU A 48 -5.17 9.83 7.20
N LEU A 49 -4.13 9.80 6.36
CA LEU A 49 -4.22 10.17 4.95
C LEU A 49 -4.79 9.05 4.09
N MET A 50 -4.92 7.83 4.63
CA MET A 50 -5.54 6.71 3.94
C MET A 50 -6.95 7.08 3.45
N GLY A 51 -7.71 7.85 4.24
CA GLY A 51 -9.02 8.35 3.85
C GLY A 51 -8.99 9.20 2.58
N VAL A 52 -8.03 10.12 2.48
CA VAL A 52 -7.85 11.01 1.32
C VAL A 52 -7.54 10.18 0.07
N PHE A 53 -6.60 9.23 0.15
CA PHE A 53 -6.30 8.35 -0.98
C PHE A 53 -7.54 7.55 -1.44
N LEU A 54 -8.37 7.08 -0.51
CA LEU A 54 -9.61 6.36 -0.82
C LEU A 54 -10.66 7.27 -1.48
N GLU A 55 -10.85 8.49 -0.98
CA GLU A 55 -11.77 9.48 -1.57
C GLU A 55 -11.39 9.84 -3.01
N TYR A 56 -10.08 9.94 -3.28
CA TYR A 56 -9.57 10.15 -4.63
C TYR A 56 -9.65 8.91 -5.54
N GLY A 57 -10.09 7.76 -5.02
CA GLY A 57 -10.29 6.54 -5.80
C GLY A 57 -9.07 5.61 -5.84
N LEU A 58 -8.02 5.88 -5.06
CA LEU A 58 -6.83 5.03 -4.92
C LEU A 58 -7.09 3.89 -3.93
N HIS A 59 -8.17 3.13 -4.14
CA HIS A 59 -8.50 1.93 -3.37
C HIS A 59 -7.42 0.83 -3.49
N CYS A 60 -6.59 0.92 -4.53
CA CYS A 60 -5.46 0.05 -4.76
C CYS A 60 -4.36 0.15 -3.71
N VAL A 61 -4.38 1.08 -2.74
CA VAL A 61 -3.37 1.15 -1.65
C VAL A 61 -3.24 -0.20 -0.91
N GLY A 62 -4.29 -1.04 -0.91
CA GLY A 62 -4.25 -2.42 -0.38
C GLY A 62 -3.79 -3.51 -1.37
N CYS A 63 -3.59 -3.20 -2.65
CA CYS A 63 -3.11 -4.12 -3.67
C CYS A 63 -1.59 -4.32 -3.52
N SER A 64 -1.11 -5.55 -3.69
CA SER A 64 0.30 -5.92 -3.51
C SER A 64 1.27 -5.18 -4.44
N ILE A 65 0.76 -4.56 -5.51
CA ILE A 65 1.55 -3.84 -6.52
C ILE A 65 1.58 -2.33 -6.23
N ALA A 66 0.42 -1.71 -6.00
CA ALA A 66 0.31 -0.26 -5.87
C ALA A 66 0.89 0.32 -4.58
N GLN A 67 1.24 -0.53 -3.60
CA GLN A 67 1.98 -0.12 -2.41
C GLN A 67 3.42 0.32 -2.68
N PHE A 68 3.96 0.01 -3.87
CA PHE A 68 5.29 0.46 -4.33
C PHE A 68 5.22 1.57 -5.38
N ASP A 69 4.02 2.05 -5.72
CA ASP A 69 3.86 3.17 -6.64
C ASP A 69 4.12 4.50 -5.91
N THR A 70 4.68 5.45 -6.66
CA THR A 70 4.72 6.84 -6.22
C THR A 70 3.32 7.43 -6.21
N ILE A 71 3.09 8.47 -5.41
CA ILE A 71 1.82 9.21 -5.39
C ILE A 71 1.46 9.69 -6.81
N GLU A 72 2.44 10.19 -7.56
CA GLU A 72 2.23 10.64 -8.95
C GLU A 72 1.77 9.50 -9.86
N ALA A 73 2.49 8.37 -9.83
CA ALA A 73 2.19 7.23 -10.70
C ALA A 73 0.83 6.62 -10.38
N GLY A 74 0.54 6.43 -9.09
CA GLY A 74 -0.76 5.92 -8.62
C GLY A 74 -1.90 6.86 -9.02
N ALA A 75 -1.77 8.17 -8.79
CA ALA A 75 -2.77 9.14 -9.19
C ALA A 75 -3.02 9.11 -10.70
N ARG A 76 -1.96 9.13 -11.51
CA ARG A 76 -2.05 9.14 -12.98
C ARG A 76 -2.62 7.86 -13.56
N ALA A 77 -2.31 6.69 -12.98
CA ALA A 77 -2.86 5.41 -13.40
C ALA A 77 -4.39 5.36 -13.25
N HIS A 78 -4.94 6.17 -12.34
CA HIS A 78 -6.36 6.30 -12.07
C HIS A 78 -6.98 7.60 -12.64
N GLY A 79 -6.25 8.34 -13.48
CA GLY A 79 -6.74 9.56 -14.13
C GLY A 79 -6.89 10.77 -13.19
N ILE A 80 -6.28 10.71 -12.00
CA ILE A 80 -6.28 11.77 -11.00
C ILE A 80 -5.11 12.71 -11.29
N ARG A 81 -5.33 14.03 -11.19
CA ARG A 81 -4.20 14.97 -11.24
C ARG A 81 -3.47 14.98 -9.90
N PRO A 82 -2.17 14.67 -9.87
CA PRO A 82 -1.41 14.60 -8.62
C PRO A 82 -1.40 15.93 -7.88
N GLU A 83 -1.49 17.06 -8.57
CA GLU A 83 -1.54 18.39 -7.96
C GLU A 83 -2.79 18.63 -7.11
N TYR A 84 -3.90 17.94 -7.38
CA TYR A 84 -5.09 18.04 -6.54
C TYR A 84 -4.96 17.14 -5.32
N LEU A 85 -4.50 15.90 -5.52
CA LEU A 85 -4.27 14.98 -4.41
C LEU A 85 -3.28 15.55 -3.38
N LEU A 86 -2.16 16.13 -3.83
CA LEU A 86 -1.15 16.72 -2.94
C LEU A 86 -1.62 17.94 -2.14
N LYS A 87 -2.73 18.58 -2.51
CA LYS A 87 -3.31 19.69 -1.72
C LYS A 87 -4.07 19.18 -0.50
N ASP A 88 -4.55 17.95 -0.57
CA ASP A 88 -5.39 17.33 0.45
C ASP A 88 -4.60 16.33 1.33
N LEU A 89 -3.34 16.02 0.99
CA LEU A 89 -2.39 15.24 1.77
C LEU A 89 -1.58 16.12 2.75
#